data_AF-A0A9X0QZC8-F1
#
_entry.id   AF-A0A9X0QZC8-F1
#
_cell.length_a   1.000
_cell.length_b   1.000
_cell.length_c   1.000
_cell.angle_alpha   90.00
_cell.angle_beta   90.00
_cell.angle_gamma   90.00
#
_symmetry.space_group_name_H-M   'P 1'
#
loop_
_entity.id
_entity.type
_entity.pdbx_description
1 polymer ?
#
loop_
_entity_poly.entity_id
_entity_poly.type
_entity_poly.pdbx_seq_one_letter_code
_entity_poly.pdbx_strand_id
1 'polypeptide(L)'
;MGTAPTAQGTAVAVPADPLLAFAATAAPGMESSVTLPQTGRPTRVRLLRAYNAASGHECREVLLGSGLEERSRLVCQADGTWREARPLLRSGTARP
;
A
#
# COMPACT_ATOMS: atom_id res chain seq x y z
N MET A 1 -11.82 -39.14 -27.11
CA MET A 1 -10.78 -39.23 -26.06
C MET A 1 -10.70 -37.86 -25.43
N GLY A 2 -11.29 -37.69 -24.25
CA GLY A 2 -11.50 -36.39 -23.60
C GLY A 2 -10.31 -35.99 -22.73
N THR A 3 -9.90 -34.73 -22.82
CA THR A 3 -8.98 -34.06 -21.88
C THR A 3 -9.81 -33.33 -20.82
N ALA A 4 -9.68 -33.75 -19.57
CA ALA A 4 -10.28 -33.06 -18.43
C ALA A 4 -9.42 -31.83 -18.06
N PRO A 5 -10.01 -30.63 -17.89
CA PRO A 5 -9.29 -29.52 -17.30
C PRO A 5 -9.16 -29.74 -15.79
N THR A 6 -7.91 -29.85 -15.32
CA THR A 6 -7.56 -29.90 -13.90
C THR A 6 -7.99 -28.61 -13.23
N ALA A 7 -8.85 -28.72 -12.21
CA ALA A 7 -9.26 -27.60 -11.37
C ALA A 7 -8.04 -27.02 -10.65
N GLN A 8 -7.68 -25.79 -11.00
CA GLN A 8 -6.70 -25.00 -10.26
C GLN A 8 -7.34 -24.62 -8.93
N GLY A 9 -6.84 -25.19 -7.83
CA GLY A 9 -7.19 -24.76 -6.48
C GLY A 9 -6.80 -23.29 -6.32
N THR A 10 -7.79 -22.41 -6.29
CA THR A 10 -7.62 -21.02 -5.87
C THR A 10 -7.31 -21.05 -4.38
N ALA A 11 -6.01 -21.05 -4.06
CA ALA A 11 -5.56 -20.60 -2.75
C ALA A 11 -6.21 -19.22 -2.54
N VAL A 12 -7.14 -19.14 -1.58
CA VAL A 12 -7.67 -17.86 -1.13
C VAL A 12 -6.49 -17.17 -0.46
N ALA A 13 -5.72 -16.43 -1.27
CA ALA A 13 -4.76 -15.49 -0.76
C ALA A 13 -5.55 -14.61 0.21
N VAL A 14 -5.19 -14.67 1.50
CA VAL A 14 -5.61 -13.69 2.50
C VAL A 14 -5.60 -12.36 1.79
N PRO A 15 -6.73 -11.60 1.72
CA PRO A 15 -6.77 -10.39 0.93
C PRO A 15 -5.60 -9.54 1.40
N ALA A 16 -4.60 -9.44 0.53
CA ALA A 16 -3.44 -8.60 0.75
C ALA A 16 -4.03 -7.26 1.14
N ASP A 17 -3.64 -6.74 2.30
CA ASP A 17 -4.22 -5.53 2.88
C ASP A 17 -4.49 -4.54 1.73
N PRO A 18 -5.75 -4.08 1.57
CA PRO A 18 -6.16 -3.46 0.32
C PRO A 18 -5.42 -2.13 0.06
N LEU A 19 -4.82 -1.53 1.11
CA LEU A 19 -3.88 -0.42 0.97
C LEU A 19 -2.58 -0.88 0.29
N LEU A 20 -2.03 -2.04 0.67
CA LEU A 20 -0.86 -2.64 0.03
C LEU A 20 -1.15 -3.02 -1.41
N ALA A 21 -2.32 -3.58 -1.71
CA ALA A 21 -2.73 -3.91 -3.08
C ALA A 21 -2.87 -2.66 -3.97
N PHE A 22 -3.45 -1.58 -3.43
CA PHE A 22 -3.46 -0.27 -4.08
C PHE A 22 -2.04 0.25 -4.28
N ALA A 23 -1.21 0.26 -3.23
CA ALA A 23 0.16 0.76 -3.30
C ALA A 23 0.99 0.01 -4.35
N ALA A 24 0.80 -1.30 -4.51
CA ALA A 24 1.51 -2.12 -5.49
C ALA A 24 1.22 -1.76 -6.96
N THR A 25 0.03 -1.23 -7.25
CA THR A 25 -0.46 -1.00 -8.61
C THR A 25 -0.60 0.48 -8.98
N ALA A 26 -0.72 1.36 -7.98
CA ALA A 26 -0.97 2.79 -8.19
C ALA A 26 0.23 3.53 -8.82
N ALA A 27 -0.07 4.52 -9.65
CA ALA A 27 0.91 5.51 -10.14
C ALA A 27 0.81 6.81 -9.33
N PRO A 28 1.91 7.61 -9.20
CA PRO A 28 1.86 8.87 -8.48
C PRO A 28 0.74 9.78 -9.01
N GLY A 29 -0.07 10.33 -8.10
CA GLY A 29 -1.27 11.10 -8.42
C GLY A 29 -2.56 10.27 -8.52
N MET A 30 -2.48 8.95 -8.65
CA MET A 30 -3.66 8.08 -8.66
C MET A 30 -4.33 8.07 -7.30
N GLU A 31 -5.66 8.09 -7.29
CA GLU A 31 -6.49 7.99 -6.10
C GLU A 31 -7.54 6.89 -6.23
N SER A 32 -7.92 6.30 -5.10
CA SER A 32 -8.98 5.28 -5.02
C SER A 32 -9.64 5.30 -3.65
N SER A 33 -10.80 4.69 -3.50
CA SER A 33 -11.42 4.45 -2.19
C SER A 33 -11.14 3.03 -1.74
N VAL A 34 -10.44 2.88 -0.62
CA VAL A 34 -10.07 1.58 -0.05
C VAL A 34 -10.67 1.42 1.33
N THR A 35 -11.31 0.29 1.59
CA THR A 35 -11.81 -0.06 2.93
C THR A 35 -10.64 -0.50 3.79
N LEU A 36 -10.29 0.31 4.79
CA LEU A 36 -9.18 -0.02 5.68
C LEU A 36 -9.61 -1.11 6.66
N PRO A 37 -8.86 -2.23 6.78
CA PRO A 37 -9.25 -3.33 7.66
C PRO A 37 -9.23 -2.93 9.15
N GLN A 38 -8.46 -1.91 9.53
CA GLN A 38 -8.38 -1.45 10.92
C GLN A 38 -9.65 -0.71 11.38
N THR A 39 -10.31 0.00 10.46
CA THR A 39 -11.51 0.82 10.78
C THR A 39 -12.79 0.24 10.19
N GLY A 40 -12.68 -0.67 9.22
CA GLY A 40 -13.80 -1.20 8.43
C GLY A 40 -14.48 -0.15 7.55
N ARG A 41 -13.88 1.04 7.37
CA ARG A 41 -14.49 2.17 6.67
C ARG A 41 -13.80 2.46 5.33
N PRO A 42 -14.56 2.82 4.28
CA PRO A 42 -13.98 3.29 3.04
C PRO A 42 -13.24 4.61 3.30
N THR A 43 -11.95 4.62 2.96
CA THR A 43 -11.08 5.78 3.10
C THR A 43 -10.50 6.11 1.73
N ARG A 44 -10.51 7.38 1.33
CA ARG A 44 -9.82 7.80 0.11
C ARG A 44 -8.32 7.61 0.30
N VAL A 45 -7.67 6.98 -0.66
CA VAL A 45 -6.24 6.77 -0.69
C VAL A 45 -5.68 7.40 -1.96
N ARG A 46 -4.56 8.09 -1.85
CA ARG A 46 -3.89 8.70 -3.00
C ARG A 46 -2.40 8.42 -2.93
N LEU A 47 -1.83 7.92 -4.02
CA LEU A 47 -0.39 7.77 -4.10
C LEU A 47 0.25 9.14 -4.35
N LEU A 48 1.10 9.60 -3.42
CA LEU A 48 1.84 10.85 -3.58
C LEU A 48 3.07 10.68 -4.45
N ARG A 49 3.89 9.69 -4.09
CA ARG A 49 5.19 9.47 -4.72
C ARG A 49 5.61 8.01 -4.62
N ALA A 50 6.37 7.60 -5.62
CA ALA A 50 7.11 6.35 -5.63
C ALA A 50 8.60 6.70 -5.78
N TYR A 51 9.46 6.08 -4.97
CA TYR A 51 10.91 6.32 -4.96
C TYR A 51 11.66 5.07 -4.50
N ASN A 52 12.93 4.94 -4.87
CA ASN A 52 13.79 3.91 -4.31
C ASN A 52 14.45 4.45 -3.03
N ALA A 53 14.30 3.75 -1.92
CA ALA A 53 15.04 4.04 -0.70
C ALA A 53 16.53 3.77 -0.88
N ALA A 54 17.38 4.32 0.00
CA ALA A 54 18.83 4.10 -0.04
C ALA A 54 19.22 2.61 0.07
N SER A 55 18.34 1.77 0.59
CA SER A 55 18.48 0.31 0.65
C SER A 55 18.19 -0.40 -0.68
N GLY A 56 17.79 0.31 -1.73
CA GLY A 56 17.37 -0.27 -3.02
C GLY A 56 15.93 -0.82 -3.03
N HIS A 57 15.16 -0.60 -1.96
CA HIS A 57 13.76 -1.01 -1.89
C HIS A 57 12.86 0.05 -2.49
N GLU A 58 11.90 -0.36 -3.32
CA GLU A 58 10.89 0.56 -3.84
C GLU A 58 9.94 0.94 -2.69
N CYS A 59 9.82 2.23 -2.42
CA CYS A 59 8.95 2.79 -1.41
C CYS A 59 7.95 3.74 -2.05
N ARG A 60 6.72 3.68 -1.55
CA ARG A 60 5.56 4.40 -2.04
C ARG A 60 4.88 5.08 -0.86
N GLU A 61 4.72 6.39 -0.96
CA GLU A 61 4.02 7.17 0.04
C GLU A 61 2.59 7.41 -0.40
N VAL A 62 1.64 6.95 0.41
CA VAL A 62 0.21 7.09 0.18
C VAL A 62 -0.40 8.00 1.24
N LEU A 63 -1.27 8.91 0.82
CA LEU A 63 -2.14 9.67 1.72
C LEU A 63 -3.45 8.94 1.89
N LEU A 64 -3.92 8.85 3.14
CA LEU A 64 -5.19 8.27 3.52
C LEU A 64 -6.08 9.38 4.07
N GLY A 65 -7.33 9.43 3.63
CA GLY A 65 -8.29 10.45 4.02
C GLY A 65 -8.28 11.65 3.07
N SER A 66 -8.78 12.77 3.56
CA SER A 66 -8.80 14.05 2.85
C SER A 66 -8.93 15.20 3.84
N GLY A 67 -8.35 16.36 3.51
CA GLY A 67 -8.47 17.56 4.35
C GLY A 67 -7.69 17.43 5.66
N LEU A 68 -8.31 17.79 6.78
CA LEU A 68 -7.64 17.86 8.10
C LEU A 68 -7.32 16.49 8.73
N GLU A 69 -7.93 15.42 8.24
CA GLU A 69 -7.70 14.04 8.72
C GLU A 69 -6.77 13.23 7.81
N GLU A 70 -6.12 13.89 6.85
CA GLU A 70 -5.21 13.24 5.93
C GLU A 70 -3.96 12.71 6.66
N ARG A 71 -3.65 11.43 6.46
CA ARG A 71 -2.52 10.74 7.10
C ARG A 71 -1.64 10.13 6.03
N SER A 72 -0.36 10.49 6.00
CA SER A 72 0.62 9.75 5.19
C SER A 72 0.95 8.39 5.81
N ARG A 73 1.04 7.38 4.95
CA ARG A 73 1.57 6.05 5.21
C ARG A 73 2.66 5.75 4.19
N LEU A 74 3.70 5.07 4.65
CA LEU A 74 4.78 4.62 3.79
C LEU A 74 4.63 3.12 3.58
N VAL A 75 4.73 2.68 2.33
CA VAL A 75 4.69 1.27 1.96
C VAL A 75 5.94 0.97 1.16
N CYS A 76 6.70 -0.04 1.55
CA CYS A 76 7.91 -0.43 0.83
C CYS A 76 7.79 -1.88 0.36
N GLN A 77 8.26 -2.13 -0.85
CA GLN A 77 8.44 -3.45 -1.40
C GLN A 77 9.77 -4.02 -0.90
N ALA A 78 9.72 -5.19 -0.30
CA ALA A 78 10.92 -5.94 -0.03
C ALA A 78 10.63 -7.45 -0.11
N ASP A 79 11.57 -8.17 -0.71
CA ASP A 79 11.45 -9.60 -1.01
C ASP A 79 10.20 -9.92 -1.86
N GLY A 80 9.88 -9.05 -2.83
CA GLY A 80 8.70 -9.17 -3.70
C GLY A 80 7.36 -8.89 -3.01
N THR A 81 7.37 -8.55 -1.71
CA THR A 81 6.15 -8.31 -0.93
C THR A 81 6.08 -6.84 -0.49
N TRP A 82 4.92 -6.22 -0.68
CA TRP A 82 4.66 -4.88 -0.16
C TRP A 82 4.34 -4.96 1.32
N ARG A 83 4.95 -4.08 2.11
CA ARG A 83 4.73 -3.98 3.56
C ARG A 83 4.69 -2.53 4.00
N GLU A 84 3.80 -2.20 4.94
CA GLU A 84 3.81 -0.88 5.55
C GLU A 84 5.12 -0.68 6.30
N ALA A 85 5.84 0.38 5.94
CA ALA A 85 7.01 0.84 6.66
C ALA A 85 6.58 1.92 7.64
N ARG A 86 7.16 1.91 8.85
CA ARG A 86 7.03 3.06 9.74
C ARG A 86 7.79 4.23 9.12
N PRO A 87 7.15 5.38 8.88
CA PRO A 87 7.89 6.58 8.51
C PRO A 87 8.85 6.90 9.65
N LEU A 88 10.16 6.89 9.36
CA LEU A 88 11.21 7.20 10.34
C LEU A 88 11.12 8.65 10.84
N LEU A 89 10.35 9.49 10.15
CA LEU A 89 10.13 10.89 10.46
C LEU A 89 8.63 11.17 10.64
N ARG A 90 8.11 10.85 11.82
CA ARG A 90 7.16 11.76 12.48
C ARG A 90 8.05 12.54 13.45
N SER A 91 8.16 13.86 13.32
CA SER A 91 8.93 14.68 14.28
C SER A 91 10.46 14.58 14.14
N GLY A 92 11.00 15.14 13.05
CA GLY A 92 12.25 15.87 13.21
C GLY A 92 11.91 17.15 13.96
N THR A 93 11.87 17.08 15.29
CA THR A 93 12.00 18.28 16.11
C THR A 93 13.26 18.97 15.61
N ALA A 94 13.11 20.12 14.96
CA ALA A 94 14.20 21.05 14.76
C ALA A 94 14.83 21.24 16.14
N ARG A 95 16.06 20.76 16.31
CA ARG A 95 16.81 21.08 17.50
C ARG A 95 17.54 22.39 17.20
N PRO A 96 17.30 23.47 17.97
CA PRO A 96 17.91 24.78 17.76
C PRO A 96 19.43 24.75 17.92
#